data_AF-A0A7C7L8M3-F1
#
_entry.id   AF-A0A7C7L8M3-F1
#
_cell.length_a   1.000
_cell.length_b   1.000
_cell.length_c   1.000
_cell.angle_alpha   90.00
_cell.angle_beta   90.00
_cell.angle_gamma   90.00
#
_symmetry.space_group_name_H-M   'P 1'
#
loop_
_entity.id
_entity.type
_entity.pdbx_description
1 polymer ?
#
loop_
_entity_poly.entity_id
_entity_poly.type
_entity_poly.pdbx_seq_one_letter_code
_entity_poly.pdbx_strand_id
1 'polypeptide(L)'
;MWLRFRGGKGVATAGGVFSVLSPIATLAGVAIFLVVAWWTRYISAGSIAASLTLVPLLYVMAAPPSTMIGASLAMVLILYRHRGNVVRLNDGTERRFGQR
;
A
#
# COMPACT_ATOMS: atom_id res chain seq x y z
N MET A 1 4.95 21.07 5.01
CA MET A 1 5.83 22.25 5.21
C MET A 1 7.32 21.89 5.21
N TRP A 2 7.77 20.85 5.92
CA TRP A 2 9.21 20.53 6.10
C TRP A 2 9.94 19.84 4.92
N LEU A 3 9.23 19.05 4.09
CA LEU A 3 9.84 18.29 2.98
C LEU A 3 9.62 18.91 1.58
N ARG A 4 9.24 20.19 1.47
CA ARG A 4 8.88 20.83 0.18
C ARG A 4 7.87 20.00 -0.64
N PHE A 5 6.89 19.38 0.03
CA PHE A 5 5.91 18.46 -0.56
C PHE A 5 6.49 17.19 -1.25
N ARG A 6 7.78 16.92 -1.06
CA ARG A 6 8.48 15.69 -1.49
C ARG A 6 8.57 14.70 -0.32
N GLY A 7 7.46 14.07 0.01
CA GLY A 7 7.38 13.04 1.06
C GLY A 7 7.40 11.60 0.52
N GLY A 8 7.42 10.63 1.43
CA GLY A 8 7.28 9.20 1.11
C GLY A 8 5.91 8.84 0.50
N LYS A 9 5.74 7.58 0.09
CA LYS A 9 4.55 7.11 -0.66
C LYS A 9 3.29 6.89 0.19
N GLY A 10 3.34 7.20 1.48
CA GLY A 10 2.18 7.17 2.39
C GLY A 10 1.75 5.79 2.89
N VAL A 11 2.38 4.70 2.43
CA VAL A 11 2.00 3.32 2.78
C VAL A 11 2.09 3.05 4.29
N ALA A 12 3.19 3.44 4.94
CA ALA A 12 3.35 3.24 6.38
C ALA A 12 2.35 4.06 7.21
N THR A 13 2.02 5.28 6.76
CA THR A 13 1.03 6.14 7.42
C THR A 13 -0.38 5.55 7.29
N ALA A 14 -0.76 5.13 6.07
CA ALA A 14 -2.04 4.46 5.85
C ALA A 14 -2.14 3.17 6.68
N GLY A 15 -1.09 2.35 6.67
CA GLY A 15 -1.02 1.14 7.50
C GLY A 15 -1.21 1.43 9.00
N GLY A 16 -0.59 2.49 9.53
CA GLY A 16 -0.77 2.90 10.93
C GLY A 16 -2.21 3.30 11.26
N VAL A 17 -2.87 4.07 10.39
CA VAL A 17 -4.27 4.45 10.56
C VAL A 17 -5.19 3.23 10.53
N PHE A 18 -5.05 2.38 9.52
CA PHE A 18 -5.88 1.18 9.41
C PHE A 18 -5.59 0.13 10.48
N SER A 19 -4.39 0.11 11.06
CA SER A 19 -4.08 -0.78 12.20
C SER A 19 -5.00 -0.50 13.39
N VAL A 20 -5.42 0.75 13.58
CA VAL A 20 -6.36 1.14 14.64
C VAL A 20 -7.82 0.95 14.21
N LEU A 21 -8.16 1.30 12.97
CA LEU A 21 -9.54 1.22 12.46
C LEU A 21 -9.99 -0.22 12.18
N SER A 22 -9.09 -1.05 11.65
CA SER A 22 -9.34 -2.46 11.36
C SER A 22 -8.03 -3.25 11.45
N PRO A 23 -7.66 -3.72 12.65
CA PRO A 23 -6.44 -4.48 12.88
C PRO A 23 -6.36 -5.74 12.00
N ILE A 24 -7.50 -6.44 11.84
CA ILE A 24 -7.59 -7.68 11.04
C ILE A 24 -7.31 -7.39 9.57
N ALA A 25 -7.95 -6.36 9.00
CA ALA A 25 -7.70 -5.98 7.61
C ALA A 25 -6.25 -5.56 7.37
N THR A 26 -5.66 -4.89 8.35
CA THR A 26 -4.28 -4.45 8.26
C THR A 26 -3.30 -5.62 8.35
N LEU A 27 -3.54 -6.58 9.25
CA LEU A 27 -2.73 -7.80 9.34
C LEU A 27 -2.76 -8.60 8.04
N ALA A 28 -3.95 -8.76 7.43
CA ALA A 28 -4.08 -9.40 6.12
C ALA A 28 -3.29 -8.64 5.03
N GLY A 29 -3.40 -7.30 5.01
CA GLY A 29 -2.64 -6.45 4.09
C GLY A 29 -1.13 -6.57 4.27
N VAL A 30 -0.65 -6.62 5.52
CA VAL A 30 0.78 -6.81 5.85
C VAL A 30 1.26 -8.20 5.44
N ALA A 31 0.46 -9.25 5.67
CA ALA A 31 0.81 -10.59 5.23
C ALA A 31 0.99 -10.64 3.71
N ILE A 32 0.05 -10.07 2.94
CA ILE A 32 0.14 -10.01 1.48
C ILE A 32 1.31 -9.14 1.03
N PHE A 33 1.56 -8.01 1.68
CA PHE A 33 2.75 -7.19 1.43
C PHE A 33 4.01 -8.03 1.53
N LEU A 34 4.17 -8.79 2.62
CA LEU A 34 5.36 -9.61 2.86
C LEU A 34 5.49 -10.75 1.85
N VAL A 35 4.41 -11.46 1.55
CA VAL A 35 4.41 -12.55 0.55
C VAL A 35 4.82 -12.03 -0.83
N VAL A 36 4.18 -10.95 -1.29
CA VAL A 36 4.46 -10.37 -2.61
C VAL A 36 5.85 -9.75 -2.64
N ALA A 37 6.27 -9.03 -1.60
CA ALA A 37 7.61 -8.45 -1.54
C ALA A 37 8.71 -9.52 -1.47
N TRP A 38 8.45 -10.65 -0.81
CA TRP A 38 9.39 -11.78 -0.75
C TRP A 38 9.55 -12.43 -2.13
N TRP A 39 8.45 -12.73 -2.80
CA TRP A 39 8.45 -13.41 -4.10
C TRP A 39 8.99 -12.52 -5.23
N THR A 40 8.49 -11.29 -5.30
CA THR A 40 8.85 -10.37 -6.39
C THR A 40 10.16 -9.62 -6.13
N ARG A 41 10.62 -9.58 -4.87
CA ARG A 41 11.75 -8.75 -4.41
C ARG A 41 11.51 -7.25 -4.67
N TYR A 42 10.27 -6.83 -4.90
CA TYR A 42 9.90 -5.42 -5.11
C TYR A 42 8.97 -4.93 -4.00
N ILE A 43 9.43 -3.93 -3.22
CA ILE A 43 8.57 -3.25 -2.22
C ILE A 43 7.34 -2.63 -2.90
N SER A 44 7.52 -2.07 -4.09
CA SER A 44 6.46 -1.39 -4.82
C SER A 44 5.31 -2.31 -5.17
N ALA A 45 5.59 -3.53 -5.64
CA ALA A 45 4.59 -4.55 -5.90
C ALA A 45 3.85 -4.94 -4.62
N GLY A 46 4.59 -5.18 -3.52
CA GLY A 46 3.98 -5.50 -2.23
C GLY A 46 3.03 -4.42 -1.73
N SER A 47 3.42 -3.14 -1.80
CA SER A 47 2.59 -2.02 -1.33
C SER A 47 1.30 -1.86 -2.14
N ILE A 48 1.37 -2.07 -3.46
CA ILE A 48 0.20 -2.03 -4.34
C ILE A 48 -0.75 -3.19 -3.97
N ALA A 49 -0.23 -4.41 -3.85
CA ALA A 49 -1.02 -5.58 -3.50
C ALA A 49 -1.72 -5.45 -2.13
N ALA A 50 -1.00 -4.95 -1.13
CA ALA A 50 -1.56 -4.68 0.19
C ALA A 50 -2.70 -3.65 0.14
N SER A 51 -2.51 -2.56 -0.61
CA SER A 51 -3.53 -1.51 -0.76
C SER A 51 -4.77 -2.04 -1.50
N LEU A 52 -4.56 -2.86 -2.53
CA LEU A 52 -5.64 -3.47 -3.31
C LEU A 52 -6.47 -4.46 -2.48
N THR A 53 -5.83 -5.14 -1.52
CA THR A 53 -6.52 -6.11 -0.67
C THR A 53 -7.32 -5.45 0.45
N LEU A 54 -6.88 -4.27 0.91
CA LEU A 54 -7.48 -3.60 2.06
C LEU A 54 -8.94 -3.20 1.81
N VAL A 55 -9.29 -2.76 0.59
CA VAL A 55 -10.66 -2.33 0.24
C VAL A 55 -11.66 -3.50 0.19
N PRO A 56 -11.41 -4.61 -0.53
CA PRO A 56 -12.28 -5.79 -0.48
C PRO A 56 -12.44 -6.37 0.93
N LEU A 57 -11.38 -6.39 1.73
CA LEU A 57 -11.46 -6.93 3.09
C LEU A 57 -12.36 -6.09 3.99
N LEU A 58 -12.23 -4.76 3.91
CA LEU A 58 -13.13 -3.85 4.63
C LEU A 58 -14.59 -3.99 4.18
N TYR A 59 -14.82 -4.25 2.89
CA TYR A 59 -16.16 -4.53 2.37
C TYR A 59 -16.75 -5.82 2.95
N VAL A 60 -16.00 -6.92 2.95
CA VAL A 60 -16.43 -8.21 3.52
C VAL A 60 -16.67 -8.11 5.03
N MET A 61 -15.89 -7.31 5.73
CA MET A 61 -16.04 -7.06 7.17
C MET A 61 -17.18 -6.07 7.52
N ALA A 62 -17.94 -5.60 6.53
CA ALA A 62 -19.00 -4.60 6.70
C ALA A 62 -18.51 -3.35 7.47
N ALA A 63 -17.30 -2.87 7.15
CA ALA A 63 -16.71 -1.73 7.81
C ALA A 63 -17.56 -0.46 7.60
N PRO A 64 -17.52 0.51 8.55
CA PRO A 64 -18.28 1.74 8.42
C PRO A 64 -17.97 2.49 7.11
N PRO A 65 -18.96 3.15 6.48
CA PRO A 65 -18.76 3.87 5.21
C PRO A 65 -17.59 4.87 5.25
N SER A 66 -17.39 5.55 6.39
CA SER A 66 -16.26 6.46 6.60
C SER A 66 -14.90 5.77 6.46
N THR A 67 -14.77 4.54 6.95
CA THR A 67 -13.54 3.74 6.87
C THR A 67 -13.31 3.24 5.44
N MET A 68 -14.37 2.81 4.75
CA MET A 68 -14.30 2.44 3.32
C MET A 68 -13.89 3.61 2.43
N ILE A 69 -14.45 4.81 2.66
CA ILE A 69 -14.08 6.03 1.92
C ILE A 69 -12.61 6.36 2.17
N GLY A 70 -12.19 6.35 3.44
CA GLY A 70 -10.78 6.58 3.80
C GLY A 70 -9.82 5.58 3.14
N ALA A 71 -10.17 4.30 3.13
CA ALA A 71 -9.37 3.25 2.49
C ALA A 71 -9.31 3.41 0.98
N SER A 72 -10.42 3.76 0.34
CA SER A 72 -10.48 4.01 -1.10
C SER A 72 -9.61 5.20 -1.50
N LEU A 73 -9.68 6.31 -0.75
CA LEU A 73 -8.84 7.48 -0.97
C LEU A 73 -7.36 7.18 -0.75
N ALA A 74 -7.03 6.43 0.31
CA ALA A 74 -5.67 6.00 0.58
C ALA A 74 -5.12 5.11 -0.55
N MET A 75 -5.92 4.15 -1.03
CA MET A 75 -5.56 3.28 -2.16
C MET A 75 -5.27 4.10 -3.42
N VAL A 76 -6.17 5.03 -3.79
CA VAL A 76 -5.96 5.92 -4.96
C VAL A 76 -4.68 6.74 -4.80
N LEU A 77 -4.43 7.31 -3.62
CA LEU A 77 -3.23 8.10 -3.35
C LEU A 77 -1.96 7.26 -3.45
N ILE A 78 -1.97 6.05 -2.89
CA ILE A 78 -0.83 5.12 -2.95
C ILE A 78 -0.57 4.73 -4.41
N LEU A 79 -1.60 4.35 -5.17
CA LEU A 79 -1.46 4.03 -6.60
C LEU A 79 -0.87 5.22 -7.38
N TYR A 80 -1.38 6.43 -7.15
CA TYR A 80 -0.87 7.64 -7.79
C TYR A 80 0.60 7.92 -7.45
N ARG A 81 1.01 7.66 -6.20
CA ARG A 81 2.41 7.78 -5.75
C ARG A 81 3.29 6.67 -6.30
N HIS A 82 2.74 5.49 -6.57
CA HIS A 82 3.45 4.36 -7.13
C HIS A 82 3.50 4.35 -8.67
N ARG A 83 2.85 5.27 -9.38
CA ARG A 83 2.87 5.33 -10.86
C ARG A 83 4.28 5.24 -11.46
N GLY A 84 5.25 5.96 -10.90
CA GLY A 84 6.63 5.93 -11.39
C GLY A 84 7.36 4.62 -11.06
N ASN A 85 6.93 3.92 -10.02
CA ASN A 85 7.41 2.58 -9.68
C ASN A 85 6.81 1.53 -10.62
N VAL A 86 5.54 1.67 -10.99
CA VAL A 86 4.89 0.78 -11.97
C VAL A 86 5.56 0.89 -13.33
N VAL A 87 5.87 2.11 -13.79
CA VAL A 87 6.64 2.32 -15.04
C VAL A 87 8.00 1.61 -14.96
N ARG A 88 8.78 1.85 -13.91
CA ARG A 88 10.08 1.17 -13.74
C ARG A 88 9.96 -0.35 -13.59
N LEU A 89 8.86 -0.84 -13.02
CA LEU A 89 8.60 -2.27 -12.89
C LEU A 89 8.36 -2.90 -14.26
N ASN A 90 7.58 -2.23 -15.11
CA ASN A 90 7.35 -2.62 -16.49
C ASN A 90 8.63 -2.56 -17.33
N ASP A 91 9.47 -1.56 -17.10
CA ASP A 91 10.75 -1.39 -17.80
C ASP A 91 11.86 -2.30 -17.22
N GLY A 92 11.57 -3.07 -16.16
CA GLY A 92 12.56 -3.91 -15.48
C GLY A 92 13.67 -3.14 -14.75
N THR A 93 13.55 -1.81 -14.62
CA THR A 93 14.53 -0.91 -13.99
C THR A 93 14.23 -0.60 -12.53
N GLU A 94 13.14 -1.15 -12.00
CA GLU A 94 12.77 -0.97 -10.60
C GLU A 94 13.82 -1.62 -9.68
N ARG A 95 14.21 -0.88 -8.63
CA ARG A 95 15.19 -1.36 -7.68
C ARG A 95 14.64 -2.54 -6.89
N ARG A 96 15.33 -3.68 -6.97
CA ARG A 96 15.04 -4.84 -6.14
C ARG A 96 15.44 -4.53 -4.70
N PHE A 97 14.60 -4.96 -3.77
CA PHE A 97 14.89 -4.87 -2.35
C PHE A 97 16.17 -5.64 -2.02
N GLY A 98 17.17 -4.93 -1.48
CA GLY A 98 18.47 -5.49 -1.11
C GLY A 98 19.61 -5.25 -2.11
N GLN A 99 19.35 -4.66 -3.29
CA GLN A 99 20.43 -4.17 -4.16
C GLN A 99 20.86 -2.77 -3.69
N ARG A 100 22.11 -2.66 -3.22
CA ARG A 100 22.78 -1.38 -2.93
C ARG A 100 23.19 -0.71 -4.24
#